data_AF-A0AAU2M5G8-F1
#
_entry.id   AF-A0AAU2M5G8-F1
#
_cell.length_a   1.000
_cell.length_b   1.000
_cell.length_c   1.000
_cell.angle_alpha   90.00
_cell.angle_beta   90.00
_cell.angle_gamma   90.00
#
_symmetry.space_group_name_H-M   'P 1'
#
loop_
_entity.id
_entity.type
_entity.pdbx_description
1 polymer ?
#
loop_
_entity_poly.entity_id
_entity_poly.type
_entity_poly.pdbx_seq_one_letter_code
_entity_poly.pdbx_strand_id
1 'polypeptide(L)'
;MTSLVRHITIDCSDAYGLARFWSEVLDAPISDQDAPGDPEVLVESPGAALLFIRVPEPRNGKNRVHLDIQPQDRTRDEEVERLLGLGATLVADHRKPNGRGWATLGDPEGNEFCVECGAAERAALTGTRLPVTADDVTTAVRLAIDALRESPVDKWHSPAGSLEWTCWETAEHLSDDLFSYATQLGPQRPSVDAYVPYRWSADREGGPMNAVFADRSAGTAGLFLTLDACGALLASMVRTTPPGIRSYHSYGVSDPEGFAAMGIVETLVHTHDIAASLGAGWTPPAGLCDRVLARLFPDAPKDADRWAVLLWATGRGELPGHPRVTSWKWRSAPLPPA
;
A
#
# COMPACT_ATOMS: atom_id res chain seq x y z
N MET A 1 -22.69 8.00 17.86
CA MET A 1 -21.45 7.22 17.76
C MET A 1 -21.62 5.95 18.57
N THR A 2 -21.15 4.83 18.05
CA THR A 2 -21.07 3.54 18.75
C THR A 2 -19.69 3.39 19.39
N SER A 3 -19.54 2.44 20.31
CA SER A 3 -18.26 2.11 20.95
C SER A 3 -17.24 1.52 19.94
N LEU A 4 -15.96 1.81 20.13
CA LEU A 4 -14.83 1.18 19.44
C LEU A 4 -14.04 0.32 20.43
N VAL A 5 -13.43 -0.77 19.97
CA VAL A 5 -12.44 -1.51 20.75
C VAL A 5 -11.17 -0.66 20.83
N ARG A 6 -10.67 -0.38 22.03
CA ARG A 6 -9.49 0.45 22.24
C ARG A 6 -8.20 -0.37 22.34
N HIS A 7 -8.19 -1.44 23.11
CA HIS A 7 -7.05 -2.33 23.29
C HIS A 7 -7.52 -3.74 23.69
N ILE A 8 -6.65 -4.73 23.49
CA ILE A 8 -6.78 -6.08 24.03
C ILE A 8 -5.91 -6.16 25.29
N THR A 9 -6.51 -6.57 26.41
CA THR A 9 -5.80 -6.65 27.69
C THR A 9 -5.30 -8.07 27.95
N ILE A 10 -4.05 -8.19 28.38
CA ILE A 10 -3.39 -9.45 28.72
C ILE A 10 -2.86 -9.36 30.15
N ASP A 11 -3.34 -10.25 31.01
CA ASP A 11 -2.84 -10.40 32.37
C ASP A 11 -1.45 -11.07 32.34
N CYS A 12 -0.53 -10.56 33.16
CA CYS A 12 0.86 -11.00 33.20
C CYS A 12 1.48 -10.79 34.59
N SER A 13 2.69 -11.29 34.78
CA SER A 13 3.47 -11.12 36.02
C SER A 13 4.48 -9.97 35.94
N ASP A 14 4.98 -9.64 34.74
CA ASP A 14 5.83 -8.49 34.44
C ASP A 14 5.32 -7.69 33.24
N ALA A 15 4.47 -6.70 33.51
CA ALA A 15 3.85 -5.86 32.48
C ALA A 15 4.88 -5.17 31.57
N TYR A 16 5.96 -4.61 32.14
CA TYR A 16 6.95 -3.88 31.36
C TYR A 16 7.87 -4.81 30.57
N GLY A 17 8.31 -5.92 31.18
CA GLY A 17 9.09 -6.95 30.47
C GLY A 17 8.34 -7.53 29.29
N LEU A 18 7.05 -7.83 29.46
CA LEU A 18 6.22 -8.38 28.41
C LEU A 18 5.88 -7.34 27.32
N ALA A 19 5.59 -6.11 27.71
CA ALA A 19 5.38 -5.01 26.76
C ALA A 19 6.61 -4.75 25.88
N ARG A 20 7.83 -4.85 26.44
CA ARG A 20 9.07 -4.74 25.66
C ARG A 20 9.20 -5.82 24.60
N PHE A 21 8.93 -7.07 24.97
CA PHE A 21 8.91 -8.16 24.00
C PHE A 21 7.93 -7.85 22.86
N TRP A 22 6.69 -7.49 23.19
CA TRP A 22 5.66 -7.20 22.18
C TRP A 22 5.93 -5.93 21.36
N SER A 23 6.61 -4.94 21.93
CA SER A 23 7.11 -3.76 21.20
C SER A 23 8.09 -4.17 20.10
N GLU A 24 9.02 -5.10 20.37
CA GLU A 24 9.96 -5.64 19.37
C GLU A 24 9.29 -6.60 18.38
N VAL A 25 8.26 -7.36 18.81
CA VAL A 25 7.47 -8.21 17.90
C VAL A 25 6.75 -7.37 16.85
N LEU A 26 6.06 -6.30 17.29
CA LEU A 26 5.15 -5.51 16.46
C LEU A 26 5.79 -4.27 15.82
N ASP A 27 7.05 -3.98 16.15
CA ASP A 27 7.73 -2.72 15.80
C ASP A 27 6.87 -1.50 16.18
N ALA A 28 6.31 -1.54 17.39
CA ALA A 28 5.37 -0.55 17.90
C ALA A 28 5.87 0.01 19.24
N PRO A 29 5.72 1.32 19.50
CA PRO A 29 6.22 1.91 20.73
C PRO A 29 5.39 1.49 21.94
N ILE A 30 6.05 1.41 23.09
CA ILE A 30 5.38 1.50 24.39
C ILE A 30 4.92 2.95 24.57
N SER A 31 3.74 3.15 25.16
CA SER A 31 3.21 4.47 25.53
C SER A 31 4.25 5.30 26.28
N ASP A 32 4.35 6.57 25.93
CA ASP A 32 5.30 7.52 26.56
C ASP A 32 4.98 7.82 28.03
N GLN A 33 3.84 7.35 28.52
CA GLN A 33 3.37 7.49 29.90
C GLN A 33 3.79 6.34 30.81
N ASP A 34 4.25 5.22 30.25
CA ASP A 34 4.51 3.99 30.99
C ASP A 34 6.02 3.77 31.22
N ALA A 35 6.38 3.29 32.41
CA ALA A 35 7.74 3.11 32.87
C ALA A 35 7.95 1.77 33.59
N PRO A 36 9.22 1.32 33.78
CA PRO A 36 9.51 0.12 34.54
C PRO A 36 8.92 0.16 35.95
N GLY A 37 8.11 -0.85 36.30
CA GLY A 37 7.49 -1.01 37.62
C GLY A 37 6.00 -0.66 37.68
N ASP A 38 5.47 -0.01 36.63
CA ASP A 38 4.05 0.32 36.52
C ASP A 38 3.17 -0.94 36.54
N PRO A 39 1.95 -0.85 37.10
CA PRO A 39 1.03 -1.98 37.18
C PRO A 39 0.44 -2.36 35.83
N GLU A 40 0.48 -1.46 34.84
CA GLU A 40 0.02 -1.69 33.49
C GLU A 40 0.92 -0.98 32.49
N VAL A 41 1.07 -1.55 31.29
CA VAL A 41 1.92 -0.99 30.22
C VAL A 41 1.26 -1.23 28.86
N LEU A 42 1.15 -0.18 28.05
CA LEU A 42 0.47 -0.17 26.76
C LEU A 42 1.47 -0.18 25.59
N VAL A 43 1.25 -1.06 24.61
CA VAL A 43 1.92 -1.05 23.31
C VAL A 43 0.99 -0.48 22.25
N GLU A 44 1.39 0.61 21.60
CA GLU A 44 0.57 1.40 20.67
C GLU A 44 0.74 0.93 19.21
N SER A 45 0.28 -0.29 18.92
CA SER A 45 0.31 -0.82 17.55
C SER A 45 -0.78 -0.23 16.65
N PRO A 46 -0.49 0.15 15.39
CA PRO A 46 -1.45 0.73 14.44
C PRO A 46 -2.68 -0.13 14.09
N GLY A 47 -2.69 -1.43 14.44
CA GLY A 47 -3.82 -2.35 14.21
C GLY A 47 -4.66 -2.62 15.45
N ALA A 48 -4.01 -2.97 16.56
CA ALA A 48 -4.65 -3.23 17.84
C ALA A 48 -3.65 -2.96 18.96
N ALA A 49 -3.97 -2.01 19.84
CA ALA A 49 -3.15 -1.77 21.02
C ALA A 49 -3.24 -2.95 22.00
N LEU A 50 -2.11 -3.30 22.61
CA LEU A 50 -2.03 -4.37 23.62
C LEU A 50 -1.74 -3.74 24.98
N LEU A 51 -2.59 -4.01 25.97
CA LEU A 51 -2.41 -3.55 27.35
C LEU A 51 -2.00 -4.73 28.23
N PHE A 52 -0.82 -4.67 28.84
CA PHE A 52 -0.34 -5.69 29.76
C PHE A 52 -0.61 -5.25 31.18
N ILE A 53 -1.31 -6.05 31.98
CA ILE A 53 -1.64 -5.73 33.38
C ILE A 53 -0.98 -6.75 34.30
N ARG A 54 -0.23 -6.25 35.28
CA ARG A 54 0.39 -7.08 36.31
C ARG A 54 -0.68 -7.55 37.30
N VAL A 55 -0.85 -8.86 37.41
CA VAL A 55 -1.74 -9.50 38.39
C VAL A 55 -0.95 -10.41 39.34
N PRO A 56 -1.34 -10.54 40.62
CA PRO A 56 -0.64 -11.40 41.57
C PRO A 56 -0.93 -12.90 41.36
N GLU A 57 -2.05 -13.23 40.71
CA GLU A 57 -2.43 -14.62 40.46
C GLU A 57 -1.56 -15.26 39.37
N PRO A 58 -1.05 -16.47 39.59
CA PRO A 58 -0.37 -17.20 38.53
C PRO A 58 -1.36 -17.55 37.42
N ARG A 59 -0.85 -17.62 36.18
CA ARG A 59 -1.64 -17.99 35.01
C ARG A 59 -2.39 -19.31 35.22
N ASN A 60 -3.70 -19.31 35.02
CA ASN A 60 -4.54 -20.50 35.09
C ASN A 60 -4.97 -20.96 33.69
N GLY A 61 -4.20 -21.89 33.12
CA GLY A 61 -4.47 -22.45 31.80
C GLY A 61 -4.15 -21.49 30.65
N LYS A 62 -4.77 -21.73 29.49
CA LYS A 62 -4.54 -20.94 28.27
C LYS A 62 -5.35 -19.64 28.29
N ASN A 63 -4.76 -18.56 27.77
CA ASN A 63 -5.55 -17.38 27.40
C ASN A 63 -6.63 -17.80 26.39
N ARG A 64 -7.86 -17.33 26.60
CA ARG A 64 -9.02 -17.67 25.75
C ARG A 64 -9.13 -16.74 24.54
N VAL A 65 -8.45 -15.60 24.57
CA VAL A 65 -8.20 -14.76 23.41
C VAL A 65 -6.98 -15.31 22.68
N HIS A 66 -7.10 -15.42 21.37
CA HIS A 66 -6.03 -15.88 20.49
C HIS A 66 -5.55 -14.69 19.66
N LEU A 67 -4.25 -14.38 19.76
CA LEU A 67 -3.63 -13.30 18.99
C LEU A 67 -2.91 -13.91 17.79
N ASP A 68 -3.34 -13.56 16.59
CA ASP A 68 -2.76 -14.01 15.34
C ASP A 68 -2.01 -12.85 14.68
N ILE A 69 -0.72 -13.04 14.44
CA ILE A 69 0.15 -12.07 13.76
C ILE A 69 0.57 -12.59 12.39
N GLN A 70 0.82 -11.67 11.47
CA GLN A 70 1.22 -11.99 10.10
C GLN A 70 2.41 -11.09 9.70
N PRO A 71 3.56 -11.66 9.33
CA PRO A 71 4.69 -10.87 8.85
C PRO A 71 4.33 -10.17 7.53
N GLN A 72 4.79 -8.93 7.39
CA GLN A 72 4.48 -8.07 6.23
C GLN A 72 5.67 -7.96 5.25
N ASP A 73 6.88 -8.23 5.70
CA ASP A 73 8.13 -7.99 4.99
C ASP A 73 9.04 -9.22 4.87
N ARG A 74 8.66 -10.34 5.50
CA ARG A 74 9.43 -11.59 5.55
C ARG A 74 8.52 -12.81 5.50
N THR A 75 9.11 -13.98 5.28
CA THR A 75 8.39 -15.26 5.34
C THR A 75 7.99 -15.59 6.78
N ARG A 76 6.97 -16.45 6.93
CA ARG A 76 6.58 -16.99 8.24
C ARG A 76 7.74 -17.69 8.94
N ASP A 77 8.61 -18.37 8.20
CA ASP A 77 9.71 -19.14 8.78
C ASP A 77 10.80 -18.22 9.34
N GLU A 78 11.15 -17.16 8.61
CA GLU A 78 12.05 -16.10 9.09
C GLU A 78 11.47 -15.38 10.31
N GLU A 79 10.16 -15.13 10.31
CA GLU A 79 9.50 -14.50 11.46
C GLU A 79 9.50 -15.41 12.69
N VAL A 80 9.21 -16.70 12.53
CA VAL A 80 9.31 -17.67 13.63
C VAL A 80 10.73 -17.71 14.18
N GLU A 81 11.75 -17.76 13.33
CA GLU A 81 13.15 -17.75 13.76
C GLU A 81 13.49 -16.47 14.56
N ARG A 82 13.07 -15.30 14.06
CA ARG A 82 13.27 -14.02 14.75
C ARG A 82 12.62 -14.03 16.13
N LEU A 83 11.37 -14.45 16.23
CA LEU A 83 10.61 -14.43 17.49
C LEU A 83 11.18 -15.41 18.53
N LEU A 84 11.67 -16.57 18.09
CA LEU A 84 12.42 -17.48 18.97
C LEU A 84 13.70 -16.80 19.49
N GLY A 85 14.39 -16.03 18.65
CA GLY A 85 15.54 -15.21 19.06
C GLY A 85 15.21 -14.13 20.08
N LEU A 86 13.98 -13.61 20.08
CA LEU A 86 13.49 -12.63 21.06
C LEU A 86 13.02 -13.25 22.39
N GLY A 87 13.03 -14.59 22.50
CA GLY A 87 12.62 -15.30 23.71
C GLY A 87 11.23 -15.95 23.65
N ALA A 88 10.60 -15.99 22.47
CA ALA A 88 9.42 -16.82 22.27
C ALA A 88 9.77 -18.32 22.28
N THR A 89 8.77 -19.17 22.48
CA THR A 89 8.92 -20.64 22.44
C THR A 89 7.96 -21.25 21.43
N LEU A 90 8.41 -22.24 20.64
CA LEU A 90 7.52 -22.96 19.73
C LEU A 90 6.66 -23.96 20.52
N VAL A 91 5.35 -23.75 20.53
CA VAL A 91 4.37 -24.57 21.26
C VAL A 91 3.77 -25.66 20.37
N ALA A 92 3.37 -25.30 19.15
CA ALA A 92 2.81 -26.23 18.18
C ALA A 92 3.04 -25.76 16.75
N ASP A 93 3.18 -26.71 15.83
CA ASP A 93 3.33 -26.43 14.41
C ASP A 93 2.13 -26.99 13.63
N HIS A 94 1.33 -26.08 13.08
CA HIS A 94 0.15 -26.38 12.28
C HIS A 94 0.26 -25.84 10.85
N ARG A 95 1.47 -25.49 10.42
CA ARG A 95 1.77 -24.95 9.09
C ARG A 95 1.41 -25.97 8.00
N LYS A 96 0.80 -25.50 6.92
CA LYS A 96 0.48 -26.32 5.74
C LYS A 96 1.29 -25.85 4.54
N PRO A 97 1.63 -26.76 3.59
CA PRO A 97 2.42 -26.42 2.41
C PRO A 97 1.81 -25.34 1.51
N ASN A 98 0.49 -25.15 1.55
CA ASN A 98 -0.22 -24.13 0.76
C ASN A 98 -0.32 -22.77 1.46
N GLY A 99 0.53 -22.51 2.46
CA GLY A 99 0.52 -21.27 3.24
C GLY A 99 -0.62 -21.16 4.25
N ARG A 100 -1.55 -22.13 4.33
CA ARG A 100 -2.56 -22.15 5.41
C ARG A 100 -1.95 -22.63 6.73
N GLY A 101 -2.74 -22.51 7.80
CA GLY A 101 -2.29 -22.88 9.15
C GLY A 101 -1.30 -21.87 9.72
N TRP A 102 -0.74 -22.18 10.88
CA TRP A 102 0.06 -21.25 11.68
C TRP A 102 1.10 -22.00 12.50
N ALA A 103 2.12 -21.31 12.97
CA ALA A 103 2.97 -21.77 14.07
C ALA A 103 2.46 -21.12 15.37
N THR A 104 2.14 -21.91 16.38
CA THR A 104 1.77 -21.40 17.71
C THR A 104 3.04 -21.20 18.52
N LEU A 105 3.29 -19.97 18.94
CA LEU A 105 4.37 -19.59 19.82
C LEU A 105 3.83 -19.19 21.20
N GLY A 106 4.67 -19.33 22.23
CA GLY A 106 4.47 -18.74 23.55
C GLY A 106 5.38 -17.54 23.71
N ASP A 107 4.87 -16.41 24.20
CA ASP A 107 5.69 -15.28 24.64
C ASP A 107 6.54 -15.66 25.89
N PRO A 108 7.39 -14.77 26.43
CA PRO A 108 8.21 -15.08 27.60
C PRO A 108 7.44 -15.55 28.86
N GLU A 109 6.14 -15.24 28.96
CA GLU A 109 5.27 -15.70 30.05
C GLU A 109 4.40 -16.91 29.66
N GLY A 110 4.56 -17.41 28.43
CA GLY A 110 3.84 -18.57 27.90
C GLY A 110 2.41 -18.25 27.45
N ASN A 111 2.08 -16.99 27.16
CA ASN A 111 0.84 -16.67 26.46
C ASN A 111 0.96 -17.11 25.01
N GLU A 112 0.00 -17.90 24.56
CA GLU A 112 0.00 -18.45 23.22
C GLU A 112 -0.48 -17.41 22.20
N PHE A 113 0.28 -17.24 21.13
CA PHE A 113 -0.06 -16.45 19.95
C PHE A 113 0.36 -17.22 18.69
N CYS A 114 -0.16 -16.83 17.53
CA CYS A 114 0.09 -17.55 16.29
C CYS A 114 0.75 -16.69 15.23
N VAL A 115 1.69 -17.29 14.51
CA VAL A 115 2.35 -16.70 13.35
C VAL A 115 1.74 -17.32 12.09
N GLU A 116 0.95 -16.52 11.38
CA GLU A 116 0.34 -16.88 10.11
C GLU A 116 1.30 -16.64 8.93
N CYS A 117 0.96 -17.22 7.78
CA CYS A 117 1.68 -16.98 6.54
C CYS A 117 1.36 -15.58 5.99
N GLY A 118 2.41 -14.83 5.64
CA GLY A 118 2.29 -13.52 4.98
C GLY A 118 1.47 -13.61 3.69
N ALA A 119 0.76 -12.53 3.33
CA ALA A 119 -0.04 -12.53 2.10
C ALA A 119 0.81 -12.83 0.85
N ALA A 120 2.00 -12.22 0.76
CA ALA A 120 2.96 -12.42 -0.33
C ALA A 120 3.46 -13.87 -0.44
N GLU A 121 3.90 -14.44 0.68
CA GLU A 121 4.33 -15.83 0.75
C GLU A 121 3.20 -16.78 0.36
N ARG A 122 1.99 -16.57 0.91
CA ARG A 122 0.83 -17.41 0.61
C ARG A 122 0.49 -17.37 -0.88
N ALA A 123 0.51 -16.19 -1.50
CA ALA A 123 0.24 -16.03 -2.92
C ALA A 123 1.24 -16.78 -3.80
N ALA A 124 2.53 -16.75 -3.43
CA ALA A 124 3.57 -17.53 -4.11
C ALA A 124 3.33 -19.04 -3.98
N LEU A 125 2.92 -19.52 -2.81
CA LEU A 125 2.64 -20.94 -2.56
C LEU A 125 1.40 -21.47 -3.29
N THR A 126 0.38 -20.65 -3.48
CA THR A 126 -0.89 -21.05 -4.10
C THR A 126 -0.99 -20.68 -5.58
N GLY A 127 -0.05 -19.90 -6.11
CA GLY A 127 -0.14 -19.33 -7.45
C GLY A 127 -1.27 -18.31 -7.61
N THR A 128 -1.84 -17.81 -6.50
CA THR A 128 -2.88 -16.76 -6.55
C THR A 128 -2.23 -15.39 -6.73
N ARG A 129 -2.90 -14.47 -7.42
CA ARG A 129 -2.40 -13.08 -7.53
C ARG A 129 -2.42 -12.40 -6.16
N LEU A 130 -1.46 -11.49 -5.94
CA LEU A 130 -1.57 -10.53 -4.84
C LEU A 130 -2.50 -9.39 -5.25
N PRO A 131 -3.45 -9.00 -4.39
CA PRO A 131 -4.27 -7.83 -4.66
C PRO A 131 -3.42 -6.56 -4.58
N VAL A 132 -3.85 -5.52 -5.30
CA VAL A 132 -3.29 -4.18 -5.13
C VAL A 132 -3.89 -3.55 -3.87
N THR A 133 -3.04 -2.95 -3.04
CA THR A 133 -3.41 -2.40 -1.73
C THR A 133 -3.25 -0.88 -1.66
N ALA A 134 -3.77 -0.26 -0.61
CA ALA A 134 -3.52 1.15 -0.29
C ALA A 134 -2.03 1.44 0.00
N ASP A 135 -1.32 0.47 0.56
CA ASP A 135 0.12 0.59 0.86
C ASP A 135 0.95 0.57 -0.42
N ASP A 136 0.47 -0.10 -1.46
CA ASP A 136 1.07 -0.04 -2.80
C ASP A 136 0.98 1.36 -3.42
N VAL A 137 -0.17 2.05 -3.25
CA VAL A 137 -0.33 3.45 -3.69
C VAL A 137 0.65 4.36 -2.95
N THR A 138 0.70 4.21 -1.62
CA THR A 138 1.62 4.99 -0.76
C THR A 138 3.08 4.77 -1.19
N THR A 139 3.45 3.51 -1.46
CA THR A 139 4.79 3.14 -1.92
C THR A 139 5.10 3.75 -3.29
N ALA A 140 4.17 3.67 -4.25
CA ALA A 140 4.37 4.22 -5.60
C ALA A 140 4.63 5.73 -5.55
N VAL A 141 3.81 6.47 -4.80
CA VAL A 141 3.92 7.93 -4.66
C VAL A 141 5.21 8.33 -3.96
N ARG A 142 5.57 7.67 -2.86
CA ARG A 142 6.83 7.94 -2.16
C ARG A 142 8.04 7.73 -3.08
N LEU A 143 8.08 6.60 -3.80
CA LEU A 143 9.18 6.31 -4.73
C LEU A 143 9.27 7.35 -5.86
N ALA A 144 8.13 7.79 -6.40
CA ALA A 144 8.09 8.83 -7.43
C ALA A 144 8.66 10.15 -6.91
N ILE A 145 8.24 10.60 -5.72
CA ILE A 145 8.78 11.81 -5.09
C ILE A 145 10.28 11.67 -4.82
N ASP A 146 10.71 10.56 -4.24
CA ASP A 146 12.12 10.30 -3.92
C ASP A 146 13.00 10.33 -5.18
N ALA A 147 12.51 9.82 -6.31
CA ALA A 147 13.24 9.82 -7.58
C ALA A 147 13.35 11.22 -8.22
N LEU A 148 12.34 12.07 -8.03
CA LEU A 148 12.24 13.36 -8.73
C LEU A 148 12.71 14.55 -7.90
N ARG A 149 12.72 14.46 -6.56
CA ARG A 149 12.91 15.60 -5.65
C ARG A 149 14.24 16.34 -5.79
N GLU A 150 15.30 15.65 -6.21
CA GLU A 150 16.64 16.25 -6.39
C GLU A 150 16.86 16.80 -7.80
N SER A 151 15.83 16.80 -8.66
CA SER A 151 15.96 17.26 -10.04
C SER A 151 16.07 18.79 -10.16
N PRO A 152 16.84 19.33 -11.12
CA PRO A 152 17.00 20.78 -11.30
C PRO A 152 15.67 21.49 -11.57
N VAL A 153 15.35 22.51 -10.74
CA VAL A 153 14.07 23.23 -10.77
C VAL A 153 13.82 23.92 -12.12
N ASP A 154 14.87 24.43 -12.77
CA ASP A 154 14.81 25.12 -14.06
C ASP A 154 14.32 24.22 -15.21
N LYS A 155 14.44 22.89 -15.05
CA LYS A 155 14.01 21.93 -16.07
C LYS A 155 12.53 21.58 -16.01
N TRP A 156 11.79 21.97 -14.96
CA TRP A 156 10.38 21.56 -14.78
C TRP A 156 9.41 22.14 -15.80
N HIS A 157 9.85 23.13 -16.58
CA HIS A 157 9.12 23.68 -17.73
C HIS A 157 9.43 22.96 -19.05
N SER A 158 10.33 21.99 -19.06
CA SER A 158 10.63 21.18 -20.23
C SER A 158 9.53 20.13 -20.44
N PRO A 159 9.26 19.71 -21.69
CA PRO A 159 8.38 18.57 -21.97
C PRO A 159 8.78 17.33 -21.17
N ALA A 160 7.80 16.54 -20.70
CA ALA A 160 8.01 15.29 -19.97
C ALA A 160 8.14 14.11 -20.95
N GLY A 161 9.35 13.62 -21.17
CA GLY A 161 9.64 12.54 -22.11
C GLY A 161 9.19 12.91 -23.53
N SER A 162 8.26 12.11 -24.07
CA SER A 162 7.65 12.35 -25.38
C SER A 162 6.33 13.12 -25.33
N LEU A 163 5.87 13.54 -24.15
CA LEU A 163 4.61 14.26 -23.97
C LEU A 163 4.74 15.73 -24.37
N GLU A 164 3.63 16.34 -24.79
CA GLU A 164 3.53 17.79 -25.00
C GLU A 164 3.37 18.57 -23.68
N TRP A 165 3.09 17.87 -22.59
CA TRP A 165 2.99 18.44 -21.25
C TRP A 165 4.38 18.64 -20.66
N THR A 166 4.54 19.72 -19.91
CA THR A 166 5.77 19.96 -19.16
C THR A 166 5.89 18.99 -17.98
N CYS A 167 7.10 18.79 -17.46
CA CYS A 167 7.33 17.98 -16.26
C CYS A 167 6.45 18.42 -15.08
N TRP A 168 6.24 19.72 -14.92
CA TRP A 168 5.31 20.26 -13.93
C TRP A 168 3.87 19.84 -14.21
N GLU A 169 3.37 20.08 -15.42
CA GLU A 169 1.99 19.74 -15.79
C GLU A 169 1.71 18.24 -15.65
N THR A 170 2.68 17.38 -15.99
CA THR A 170 2.57 15.93 -15.82
C THR A 170 2.48 15.53 -14.35
N ALA A 171 3.24 16.17 -13.45
CA ALA A 171 3.14 15.93 -12.01
C ALA A 171 1.84 16.47 -11.39
N GLU A 172 1.33 17.60 -11.89
CA GLU A 172 0.01 18.12 -11.51
C GLU A 172 -1.10 17.17 -11.96
N HIS A 173 -1.06 16.71 -13.21
CA HIS A 173 -1.99 15.73 -13.73
C HIS A 173 -1.97 14.44 -12.90
N LEU A 174 -0.78 13.96 -12.53
CA LEU A 174 -0.66 12.80 -11.66
C LEU A 174 -1.33 13.05 -10.29
N SER A 175 -1.12 14.22 -9.69
CA SER A 175 -1.78 14.59 -8.43
C SER A 175 -3.30 14.58 -8.58
N ASP A 176 -3.79 15.13 -9.70
CA ASP A 176 -5.20 15.21 -10.02
C ASP A 176 -5.85 13.84 -10.29
N ASP A 177 -5.17 12.93 -10.99
CA ASP A 177 -5.63 11.56 -11.20
C ASP A 177 -5.84 10.83 -9.87
N LEU A 178 -4.85 10.91 -8.96
CA LEU A 178 -4.95 10.31 -7.63
C LEU A 178 -6.11 10.91 -6.83
N PHE A 179 -6.28 12.24 -6.88
CA PHE A 179 -7.41 12.93 -6.27
C PHE A 179 -8.75 12.48 -6.87
N SER A 180 -8.86 12.47 -8.20
CA SER A 180 -10.05 12.08 -8.94
C SER A 180 -10.48 10.67 -8.56
N TYR A 181 -9.55 9.72 -8.57
CA TYR A 181 -9.80 8.34 -8.15
C TYR A 181 -10.24 8.23 -6.68
N ALA A 182 -9.61 9.01 -5.78
CA ALA A 182 -10.02 9.05 -4.38
C ALA A 182 -11.47 9.54 -4.24
N THR A 183 -11.81 10.62 -4.94
CA THR A 183 -13.16 11.21 -4.87
C THR A 183 -14.23 10.34 -5.51
N GLN A 184 -13.88 9.49 -6.49
CA GLN A 184 -14.80 8.48 -7.02
C GLN A 184 -15.20 7.44 -5.97
N LEU A 185 -14.38 7.21 -4.95
CA LEU A 185 -14.67 6.28 -3.85
C LEU A 185 -15.32 6.96 -2.63
N GLY A 186 -15.25 8.28 -2.53
CA GLY A 186 -15.71 9.05 -1.36
C GLY A 186 -17.21 9.04 -1.08
N PRO A 187 -18.12 9.13 -2.09
CA PRO A 187 -19.55 9.12 -1.84
C PRO A 187 -20.02 7.82 -1.17
N GLN A 188 -20.98 7.90 -0.25
CA GLN A 188 -21.60 6.71 0.36
C GLN A 188 -22.26 5.76 -0.66
N ARG A 189 -22.68 6.33 -1.81
CA ARG A 189 -23.23 5.62 -2.96
C ARG A 189 -22.59 6.20 -4.22
N PRO A 190 -21.41 5.72 -4.61
CA PRO A 190 -20.74 6.24 -5.79
C PRO A 190 -21.57 6.05 -7.06
N SER A 191 -21.46 7.00 -7.99
CA SER A 191 -22.07 6.88 -9.30
C SER A 191 -21.33 5.85 -10.13
N VAL A 192 -22.07 5.02 -10.87
CA VAL A 192 -21.52 4.09 -11.87
C VAL A 192 -21.69 4.60 -13.30
N ASP A 193 -22.28 5.79 -13.47
CA ASP A 193 -22.64 6.36 -14.78
C ASP A 193 -21.80 7.59 -15.15
N ALA A 194 -21.21 8.27 -14.16
CA ALA A 194 -20.44 9.49 -14.38
C ALA A 194 -19.42 9.75 -13.27
N TYR A 195 -18.41 10.57 -13.57
CA TYR A 195 -17.49 11.12 -12.59
C TYR A 195 -18.21 12.06 -11.61
N VAL A 196 -17.65 12.20 -10.41
CA VAL A 196 -18.04 13.24 -9.45
C VAL A 196 -17.83 14.59 -10.15
N PRO A 197 -18.84 15.49 -10.15
CA PRO A 197 -18.85 16.66 -11.02
C PRO A 197 -18.02 17.82 -10.43
N TYR A 198 -16.73 17.58 -10.19
CA TYR A 198 -15.78 18.66 -9.94
C TYR A 198 -15.67 19.57 -11.17
N ARG A 199 -15.28 20.81 -10.94
CA ARG A 199 -14.96 21.72 -12.03
C ARG A 199 -13.56 21.37 -12.55
N TRP A 200 -13.48 21.18 -13.86
CA TRP A 200 -12.24 20.88 -14.57
C TRP A 200 -11.81 22.09 -15.38
N SER A 201 -10.52 22.39 -15.40
CA SER A 201 -9.92 23.43 -16.24
C SER A 201 -8.53 23.01 -16.71
N ALA A 202 -7.97 23.75 -17.66
CA ALA A 202 -6.55 23.68 -18.00
C ALA A 202 -5.94 25.07 -17.80
N ASP A 203 -4.70 25.14 -17.30
CA ASP A 203 -3.98 26.40 -17.09
C ASP A 203 -3.55 27.07 -18.41
N ARG A 204 -3.47 26.28 -19.49
CA ARG A 204 -3.20 26.75 -20.84
C ARG A 204 -3.88 25.88 -21.88
N GLU A 205 -3.99 26.40 -23.10
CA GLU A 205 -4.43 25.63 -24.26
C GLU A 205 -3.51 24.41 -24.49
N GLY A 206 -4.12 23.24 -24.67
CA GLY A 206 -3.41 21.95 -24.83
C GLY A 206 -2.80 21.38 -23.55
N GLY A 207 -2.95 22.04 -22.40
CA GLY A 207 -2.55 21.49 -21.10
C GLY A 207 -3.50 20.41 -20.58
N PRO A 208 -3.12 19.67 -19.53
CA PRO A 208 -3.99 18.69 -18.89
C PRO A 208 -5.21 19.35 -18.25
N MET A 209 -6.35 18.64 -18.31
CA MET A 209 -7.58 19.05 -17.64
C MET A 209 -7.59 18.52 -16.21
N ASN A 210 -7.47 19.41 -15.23
CA ASN A 210 -7.37 19.04 -13.81
C ASN A 210 -8.44 19.79 -12.98
N ALA A 211 -8.75 19.24 -11.81
CA ALA A 211 -9.41 19.93 -10.70
C ALA A 211 -8.40 20.41 -9.63
N VAL A 212 -7.25 19.74 -9.52
CA VAL A 212 -6.16 20.05 -8.60
C VAL A 212 -4.97 20.67 -9.34
N PHE A 213 -4.51 21.82 -8.85
CA PHE A 213 -3.34 22.54 -9.35
C PHE A 213 -2.41 22.88 -8.19
N ALA A 214 -1.11 22.71 -8.38
CA ALA A 214 -0.12 23.10 -7.37
C ALA A 214 0.14 24.60 -7.48
N ASP A 215 0.27 25.29 -6.33
CA ASP A 215 0.65 26.70 -6.34
C ASP A 215 2.09 26.85 -6.88
N ARG A 216 2.21 27.47 -8.05
CA ARG A 216 3.49 27.72 -8.72
C ARG A 216 4.48 28.48 -7.83
N SER A 217 3.99 29.33 -6.93
CA SER A 217 4.84 30.10 -6.00
C SER A 217 5.48 29.24 -4.90
N ALA A 218 4.91 28.06 -4.61
CA ALA A 218 5.47 27.09 -3.67
C ALA A 218 6.59 26.23 -4.29
N GLY A 219 6.84 26.38 -5.61
CA GLY A 219 7.88 25.64 -6.34
C GLY A 219 7.68 24.13 -6.34
N THR A 220 8.73 23.38 -6.70
CA THR A 220 8.68 21.92 -6.79
C THR A 220 8.41 21.25 -5.44
N ALA A 221 8.84 21.86 -4.34
CA ALA A 221 8.52 21.38 -3.00
C ALA A 221 7.00 21.38 -2.73
N GLY A 222 6.30 22.46 -3.13
CA GLY A 222 4.84 22.53 -3.05
C GLY A 222 4.16 21.51 -3.97
N LEU A 223 4.66 21.34 -5.20
CA LEU A 223 4.17 20.34 -6.14
C LEU A 223 4.26 18.92 -5.58
N PHE A 224 5.37 18.54 -4.95
CA PHE A 224 5.51 17.23 -4.32
C PHE A 224 4.61 17.06 -3.11
N LEU A 225 4.37 18.12 -2.33
CA LEU A 225 3.41 18.08 -1.23
C LEU A 225 1.98 17.87 -1.74
N THR A 226 1.61 18.49 -2.87
CA THR A 226 0.33 18.24 -3.54
C THR A 226 0.21 16.78 -3.98
N LEU A 227 1.24 16.24 -4.62
CA LEU A 227 1.27 14.83 -5.04
C LEU A 227 1.14 13.86 -3.85
N ASP A 228 1.90 14.10 -2.79
CA ASP A 228 1.85 13.30 -1.56
C ASP A 228 0.46 13.32 -0.92
N ALA A 229 -0.14 14.51 -0.80
CA ALA A 229 -1.49 14.66 -0.24
C ALA A 229 -2.56 13.93 -1.08
N CYS A 230 -2.51 14.03 -2.41
CA CYS A 230 -3.44 13.33 -3.31
C CYS A 230 -3.24 11.81 -3.27
N GLY A 231 -1.99 11.34 -3.21
CA GLY A 231 -1.67 9.94 -2.99
C GLY A 231 -2.22 9.40 -1.67
N ALA A 232 -2.06 10.16 -0.58
CA ALA A 232 -2.61 9.82 0.73
C ALA A 232 -4.14 9.77 0.73
N LEU A 233 -4.81 10.67 0.01
CA LEU A 233 -6.27 10.63 -0.16
C LEU A 233 -6.72 9.33 -0.85
N LEU A 234 -6.08 8.96 -1.96
CA LEU A 234 -6.42 7.71 -2.66
C LEU A 234 -6.17 6.49 -1.77
N ALA A 235 -4.99 6.41 -1.16
CA ALA A 235 -4.65 5.32 -0.24
C ALA A 235 -5.67 5.19 0.90
N SER A 236 -6.08 6.31 1.50
CA SER A 236 -7.08 6.34 2.57
C SER A 236 -8.45 5.84 2.12
N MET A 237 -8.91 6.26 0.95
CA MET A 237 -10.18 5.80 0.38
C MET A 237 -10.13 4.33 0.01
N VAL A 238 -9.04 3.86 -0.60
CA VAL A 238 -8.84 2.44 -0.92
C VAL A 238 -8.87 1.58 0.35
N ARG A 239 -8.24 2.05 1.44
CA ARG A 239 -8.18 1.31 2.71
C ARG A 239 -9.52 1.20 3.41
N THR A 240 -10.36 2.23 3.30
CA THR A 240 -11.59 2.36 4.09
C THR A 240 -12.85 2.00 3.31
N THR A 241 -12.81 2.06 1.98
CA THR A 241 -13.97 1.73 1.14
C THR A 241 -14.15 0.21 1.01
N PRO A 242 -15.34 -0.33 1.28
CA PRO A 242 -15.59 -1.76 1.16
C PRO A 242 -15.28 -2.30 -0.25
N PRO A 243 -14.65 -3.49 -0.39
CA PRO A 243 -14.28 -4.05 -1.69
C PRO A 243 -15.45 -4.28 -2.67
N GLY A 244 -16.68 -4.33 -2.16
CA GLY A 244 -17.91 -4.47 -2.96
C GLY A 244 -18.40 -3.17 -3.62
N ILE A 245 -17.84 -2.01 -3.24
CA ILE A 245 -18.23 -0.72 -3.82
C ILE A 245 -17.77 -0.64 -5.28
N ARG A 246 -18.60 0.00 -6.10
CA ARG A 246 -18.37 0.20 -7.53
C ARG A 246 -18.54 1.67 -7.88
N SER A 247 -17.65 2.19 -8.70
CA SER A 247 -17.70 3.59 -9.14
C SER A 247 -17.27 3.72 -10.60
N TYR A 248 -17.74 4.79 -11.25
CA TYR A 248 -17.51 5.06 -12.65
C TYR A 248 -16.03 5.37 -12.93
N HIS A 249 -15.54 4.86 -14.05
CA HIS A 249 -14.36 5.35 -14.74
C HIS A 249 -14.62 5.24 -16.25
N SER A 250 -14.04 6.11 -17.07
CA SER A 250 -14.28 6.16 -18.52
C SER A 250 -13.91 4.85 -19.23
N TYR A 251 -12.99 4.08 -18.65
CA TYR A 251 -12.59 2.77 -19.13
C TYR A 251 -13.41 1.59 -18.57
N GLY A 252 -14.42 1.87 -17.76
CA GLY A 252 -15.39 0.93 -17.21
C GLY A 252 -15.57 1.11 -15.70
N VAL A 253 -16.66 0.58 -15.15
CA VAL A 253 -16.90 0.60 -13.70
C VAL A 253 -15.78 -0.13 -12.96
N SER A 254 -15.23 0.48 -11.91
CA SER A 254 -14.12 -0.06 -11.12
C SER A 254 -14.47 -0.19 -9.63
N ASP A 255 -13.58 -0.85 -8.90
CA ASP A 255 -13.65 -1.09 -7.46
C ASP A 255 -12.43 -0.44 -6.76
N PRO A 256 -12.36 -0.41 -5.41
CA PRO A 256 -11.24 0.23 -4.71
C PRO A 256 -9.87 -0.30 -5.15
N GLU A 257 -9.73 -1.61 -5.36
CA GLU A 257 -8.49 -2.21 -5.88
C GLU A 257 -8.15 -1.69 -7.28
N GLY A 258 -9.14 -1.57 -8.17
CA GLY A 258 -8.96 -1.06 -9.52
C GLY A 258 -8.51 0.40 -9.52
N PHE A 259 -9.10 1.26 -8.70
CA PHE A 259 -8.65 2.65 -8.54
C PHE A 259 -7.23 2.75 -7.95
N ALA A 260 -6.89 1.90 -6.99
CA ALA A 260 -5.53 1.79 -6.48
C ALA A 260 -4.54 1.41 -7.60
N ALA A 261 -4.89 0.40 -8.40
CA ALA A 261 -4.06 -0.06 -9.51
C ALA A 261 -3.89 1.01 -10.59
N MET A 262 -4.96 1.75 -10.93
CA MET A 262 -4.92 2.83 -11.92
C MET A 262 -3.99 3.96 -11.40
N GLY A 263 -4.17 4.38 -10.15
CA GLY A 263 -3.30 5.39 -9.53
C GLY A 263 -1.82 5.00 -9.50
N ILE A 264 -1.51 3.72 -9.22
CA ILE A 264 -0.13 3.23 -9.28
C ILE A 264 0.39 3.24 -10.72
N VAL A 265 -0.37 2.73 -11.70
CA VAL A 265 0.06 2.76 -13.11
C VAL A 265 0.40 4.19 -13.53
N GLU A 266 -0.52 5.14 -13.31
CA GLU A 266 -0.32 6.55 -13.62
C GLU A 266 0.94 7.10 -12.93
N THR A 267 1.11 6.83 -11.63
CA THR A 267 2.30 7.23 -10.88
C THR A 267 3.58 6.70 -11.51
N LEU A 268 3.63 5.40 -11.83
CA LEU A 268 4.86 4.77 -12.33
C LEU A 268 5.23 5.25 -13.72
N VAL A 269 4.24 5.38 -14.61
CA VAL A 269 4.48 5.72 -16.02
C VAL A 269 4.72 7.22 -16.21
N HIS A 270 4.03 8.09 -15.49
CA HIS A 270 4.28 9.52 -15.58
C HIS A 270 5.55 9.94 -14.84
N THR A 271 5.96 9.21 -13.80
CA THR A 271 7.32 9.38 -13.25
C THR A 271 8.38 8.99 -14.28
N HIS A 272 8.16 7.95 -15.09
CA HIS A 272 9.07 7.61 -16.19
C HIS A 272 9.16 8.74 -17.22
N ASP A 273 8.02 9.30 -17.62
CA ASP A 273 7.96 10.40 -18.58
C ASP A 273 8.76 11.62 -18.05
N ILE A 274 8.55 12.00 -16.79
CA ILE A 274 9.27 13.12 -16.15
C ILE A 274 10.77 12.80 -15.99
N ALA A 275 11.10 11.62 -15.44
CA ALA A 275 12.47 11.23 -15.14
C ALA A 275 13.36 11.20 -16.39
N ALA A 276 12.81 10.77 -17.54
CA ALA A 276 13.50 10.77 -18.82
C ALA A 276 13.98 12.18 -19.23
N SER A 277 13.16 13.21 -19.01
CA SER A 277 13.53 14.60 -19.32
C SER A 277 14.47 15.22 -18.29
N LEU A 278 14.29 14.89 -17.02
CA LEU A 278 15.12 15.44 -15.95
C LEU A 278 16.50 14.75 -15.87
N GLY A 279 16.65 13.58 -16.49
CA GLY A 279 17.85 12.74 -16.41
C GLY A 279 17.95 11.99 -15.09
N ALA A 280 16.80 11.74 -14.43
CA ALA A 280 16.73 11.00 -13.17
C ALA A 280 16.68 9.49 -13.45
N GLY A 281 17.35 8.70 -12.61
CA GLY A 281 17.26 7.24 -12.68
C GLY A 281 15.90 6.75 -12.15
N TRP A 282 15.16 6.00 -12.97
CA TRP A 282 13.84 5.51 -12.60
C TRP A 282 13.61 4.05 -13.00
N THR A 283 13.47 3.19 -11.99
CA THR A 283 13.04 1.80 -12.13
C THR A 283 12.21 1.42 -10.91
N PRO A 284 10.89 1.18 -11.05
CA PRO A 284 10.05 0.78 -9.93
C PRO A 284 10.24 -0.70 -9.55
N PRO A 285 9.88 -1.10 -8.32
CA PRO A 285 9.96 -2.49 -7.88
C PRO A 285 9.13 -3.43 -8.76
N ALA A 286 9.74 -4.53 -9.23
CA ALA A 286 9.09 -5.48 -10.12
C ALA A 286 7.79 -6.07 -9.54
N GLY A 287 7.72 -6.28 -8.21
CA GLY A 287 6.51 -6.78 -7.54
C GLY A 287 5.33 -5.80 -7.60
N LEU A 288 5.60 -4.49 -7.60
CA LEU A 288 4.56 -3.46 -7.76
C LEU A 288 4.01 -3.46 -9.19
N CYS A 289 4.92 -3.52 -10.18
CA CYS A 289 4.56 -3.68 -11.59
C CYS A 289 3.75 -4.95 -11.84
N ASP A 290 4.15 -6.07 -11.23
CA ASP A 290 3.44 -7.35 -11.39
C ASP A 290 2.00 -7.29 -10.87
N ARG A 291 1.77 -6.70 -9.70
CA ARG A 291 0.43 -6.56 -9.12
C ARG A 291 -0.51 -5.74 -10.02
N VAL A 292 -0.06 -4.60 -10.52
CA VAL A 292 -0.89 -3.76 -11.40
C VAL A 292 -1.09 -4.39 -12.77
N LEU A 293 -0.09 -5.08 -13.33
CA LEU A 293 -0.24 -5.87 -14.55
C LEU A 293 -1.28 -6.97 -14.35
N ALA A 294 -1.18 -7.75 -13.28
CA ALA A 294 -2.15 -8.80 -12.97
C ALA A 294 -3.58 -8.26 -12.78
N ARG A 295 -3.74 -7.03 -12.25
CA ARG A 295 -5.04 -6.41 -12.01
C ARG A 295 -5.66 -5.76 -13.25
N LEU A 296 -4.87 -5.04 -14.04
CA LEU A 296 -5.35 -4.14 -15.10
C LEU A 296 -5.05 -4.64 -16.52
N PHE A 297 -4.04 -5.48 -16.68
CA PHE A 297 -3.56 -6.01 -17.96
C PHE A 297 -3.43 -7.55 -17.88
N PRO A 298 -4.53 -8.29 -17.64
CA PRO A 298 -4.48 -9.72 -17.36
C PRO A 298 -3.87 -10.56 -18.49
N ASP A 299 -3.88 -10.04 -19.72
CA ASP A 299 -3.33 -10.68 -20.92
C ASP A 299 -1.87 -10.28 -21.20
N ALA A 300 -1.25 -9.47 -20.34
CA ALA A 300 0.15 -9.08 -20.50
C ALA A 300 1.09 -10.29 -20.33
N PRO A 301 2.21 -10.34 -21.09
CA PRO A 301 3.22 -11.38 -20.97
C PRO A 301 3.73 -11.53 -19.52
N LYS A 302 4.04 -12.76 -19.11
CA LYS A 302 4.45 -13.09 -17.72
C LYS A 302 5.93 -13.48 -17.60
N ASP A 303 6.58 -13.74 -18.72
CA ASP A 303 7.93 -14.30 -18.86
C ASP A 303 9.01 -13.26 -19.17
N ALA A 304 8.70 -11.98 -18.96
CA ALA A 304 9.60 -10.85 -19.18
C ALA A 304 9.65 -9.91 -17.96
N ASP A 305 10.64 -9.01 -17.95
CA ASP A 305 10.79 -7.98 -16.93
C ASP A 305 9.48 -7.19 -16.74
N ARG A 306 9.02 -7.09 -15.49
CA ARG A 306 7.68 -6.57 -15.19
C ARG A 306 7.56 -5.07 -15.49
N TRP A 307 8.66 -4.32 -15.37
CA TRP A 307 8.66 -2.90 -15.70
C TRP A 307 8.64 -2.69 -17.23
N ALA A 308 9.45 -3.43 -17.98
CA ALA A 308 9.42 -3.40 -19.44
C ALA A 308 8.04 -3.79 -20.01
N VAL A 309 7.40 -4.82 -19.43
CA VAL A 309 6.03 -5.22 -19.81
C VAL A 309 5.03 -4.10 -19.51
N LEU A 310 5.14 -3.41 -18.37
CA LEU A 310 4.23 -2.30 -18.04
C LEU A 310 4.42 -1.10 -18.98
N LEU A 311 5.67 -0.74 -19.31
CA LEU A 311 5.95 0.29 -20.32
C LEU A 311 5.38 -0.10 -21.69
N TRP A 312 5.54 -1.34 -22.11
CA TRP A 312 4.97 -1.84 -23.36
C TRP A 312 3.43 -1.83 -23.35
N ALA A 313 2.81 -2.33 -22.28
CA ALA A 313 1.35 -2.39 -22.13
C ALA A 313 0.69 -1.00 -22.13
N THR A 314 1.46 0.03 -21.76
CA THR A 314 1.03 1.44 -21.73
C THR A 314 1.59 2.26 -22.90
N GLY A 315 2.11 1.60 -23.94
CA GLY A 315 2.56 2.24 -25.18
C GLY A 315 3.84 3.08 -25.08
N ARG A 316 4.56 3.02 -23.95
CA ARG A 316 5.76 3.82 -23.64
C ARG A 316 7.07 3.09 -23.95
N GLY A 317 7.00 1.77 -24.18
CA GLY A 317 8.18 0.95 -24.46
C GLY A 317 7.96 -0.10 -25.54
N GLU A 318 9.07 -0.63 -26.05
CA GLU A 318 9.07 -1.83 -26.89
C GLU A 318 9.30 -3.07 -26.03
N LEU A 319 8.73 -4.20 -26.44
CA LEU A 319 8.94 -5.49 -25.79
C LEU A 319 9.38 -6.52 -26.86
N PRO A 320 10.60 -7.08 -26.79
CA PRO A 320 11.09 -8.03 -27.76
C PRO A 320 10.12 -9.21 -27.97
N GLY A 321 9.82 -9.52 -29.22
CA GLY A 321 8.88 -10.61 -29.56
C GLY A 321 7.40 -10.22 -29.53
N HIS A 322 7.06 -8.98 -29.16
CA HIS A 322 5.68 -8.48 -29.12
C HIS A 322 5.48 -7.28 -30.06
N PRO A 323 4.33 -7.19 -30.77
CA PRO A 323 4.00 -6.00 -31.56
C PRO A 323 3.95 -4.74 -30.70
N ARG A 324 4.34 -3.60 -31.27
CA ARG A 324 4.24 -2.30 -30.60
C ARG A 324 2.77 -1.96 -30.31
N VAL A 325 2.50 -1.55 -29.08
CA VAL A 325 1.19 -1.06 -28.65
C VAL A 325 1.05 0.41 -29.06
N THR A 326 0.12 0.71 -29.96
CA THR A 326 -0.15 2.08 -30.46
C THR A 326 -1.40 2.70 -29.87
N SER A 327 -2.27 1.89 -29.28
CA SER A 327 -3.45 2.29 -28.51
C SER A 327 -3.64 1.27 -27.40
N TRP A 328 -3.93 1.74 -26.19
CA TRP A 328 -4.07 0.87 -25.03
C TRP A 328 -5.21 1.33 -24.12
N LYS A 329 -5.70 0.40 -23.32
CA LYS A 329 -6.75 0.61 -22.33
C LYS A 329 -6.58 -0.43 -21.23
N TRP A 330 -6.57 -0.01 -19.96
CA TRP A 330 -6.64 -0.97 -18.86
C TRP A 330 -8.05 -1.52 -18.67
N ARG A 331 -8.13 -2.74 -18.14
CA ARG A 331 -9.39 -3.37 -17.74
C ARG A 331 -9.86 -2.80 -16.39
N SER A 332 -10.77 -1.81 -16.44
CA SER A 332 -11.30 -1.18 -15.22
C SER A 332 -12.17 -2.13 -14.39
N ALA A 333 -12.94 -3.00 -15.06
CA ALA A 333 -13.85 -3.94 -14.41
C ALA A 333 -13.13 -4.81 -13.36
N PRO A 334 -13.76 -5.07 -12.20
CA PRO A 334 -13.25 -6.01 -11.21
C PRO A 334 -12.90 -7.35 -11.85
N LEU A 335 -11.81 -7.96 -11.37
CA LEU A 335 -11.53 -9.35 -11.69
C LEU A 335 -12.48 -10.26 -10.91
N PRO A 336 -12.80 -11.45 -11.43
CA PRO A 336 -13.49 -12.47 -10.64
C PRO A 336 -12.70 -12.75 -9.35
N PRO A 337 -13.36 -13.19 -8.27
CA PRO A 337 -12.66 -13.68 -7.09
C PRO A 337 -11.65 -14.75 -7.51
N ALA A 338 -10.43 -14.66 -6.97
CA ALA A 338 -9.39 -15.68 -7.13
C ALA A 338 -9.76 -16.97 -6.39
#